data_AF-A0A5C2MBR9-F1
#
_entry.id   AF-A0A5C2MBR9-F1
#
_cell.length_a   1.000
_cell.length_b   1.000
_cell.length_c   1.000
_cell.angle_alpha   90.00
_cell.angle_beta   90.00
_cell.angle_gamma   90.00
#
_symmetry.space_group_name_H-M   'P 1'
#
loop_
_entity.id
_entity.type
_entity.pdbx_description
1 polymer ?
#
loop_
_entity_poly.entity_id
_entity_poly.type
_entity_poly.pdbx_seq_one_letter_code
_entity_poly.pdbx_strand_id
1 'polypeptide(L)' 'MKEAAGEVITPECIRSIRPGYGLPPKYYEVLLGKRVNQAIERGTAVSWKHIG' A
#
# COMPACT_ATOMS: atom_id res chain seq x y z
N MET A 1 -4.41 -2.37 -13.38
CA MET A 1 -3.53 -3.27 -12.62
C MET A 1 -3.93 -3.16 -11.16
N LYS A 2 -4.14 -4.29 -10.50
CA LYS A 2 -4.70 -4.45 -9.14
C LYS A 2 -3.76 -5.41 -8.41
N GLU A 3 -3.35 -5.08 -7.20
CA GLU A 3 -2.50 -5.94 -6.36
C GLU A 3 -3.39 -7.04 -5.78
N ALA A 4 -2.98 -8.30 -5.84
CA ALA A 4 -3.77 -9.43 -5.33
C ALA A 4 -3.50 -9.66 -3.83
N ALA A 5 -4.40 -10.37 -3.15
CA ALA A 5 -4.15 -10.80 -1.77
C ALA A 5 -2.88 -11.67 -1.71
N GLY A 6 -1.93 -11.31 -0.84
CA GLY A 6 -0.63 -11.96 -0.67
C GLY A 6 0.53 -11.31 -1.44
N GLU A 7 0.26 -10.32 -2.29
CA GLU A 7 1.28 -9.62 -3.07
C GLU A 7 2.23 -8.81 -2.17
N VAL A 8 3.50 -8.70 -2.55
CA VAL A 8 4.49 -7.90 -1.83
C VAL A 8 4.41 -6.45 -2.27
N ILE A 9 4.32 -5.53 -1.31
CA ILE A 9 4.36 -4.08 -1.56
C ILE A 9 5.77 -3.70 -2.00
N THR A 10 5.87 -3.31 -3.26
CA THR A 10 7.08 -2.81 -3.91
C THR A 10 7.02 -1.28 -4.08
N PRO A 11 8.17 -0.62 -4.27
CA PRO A 11 8.22 0.84 -4.41
C PRO A 11 7.50 1.37 -5.66
N GLU A 12 7.25 0.50 -6.64
CA GLU A 12 6.48 0.79 -7.85
C GLU A 12 4.95 0.81 -7.62
N CYS A 13 4.46 0.04 -6.66
CA CYS A 13 3.03 -0.02 -6.33
C CYS A 13 2.59 1.14 -5.43
N ILE A 14 3.48 1.63 -4.57
CA ILE A 14 3.16 2.67 -3.58
C ILE A 14 3.79 4.01 -3.92
N ARG A 15 2.96 5.07 -3.91
CA ARG A 15 3.40 6.44 -4.22
C ARG A 15 2.73 7.43 -3.29
N SER A 16 3.48 8.48 -2.92
CA SER A 16 2.92 9.61 -2.17
C SER A 16 2.05 10.45 -3.11
N ILE A 17 0.72 10.34 -2.98
CA ILE A 17 -0.26 11.15 -3.71
C ILE A 17 -0.96 12.07 -2.71
N ARG A 18 -1.14 13.33 -3.09
CA ARG A 18 -1.94 14.30 -2.33
C ARG A 18 -3.37 14.36 -2.89
N PRO A 19 -4.39 14.70 -2.10
CA PRO A 19 -4.36 15.03 -0.66
C PRO A 19 -4.15 13.79 0.23
N GLY A 20 -3.52 13.96 1.39
CA GLY A 20 -3.10 12.85 2.25
C GLY A 20 -4.25 12.18 3.01
N TYR A 21 -4.95 11.25 2.35
CA TYR A 21 -6.04 10.45 2.95
C TYR A 21 -5.60 9.08 3.50
N GLY A 22 -4.36 8.66 3.24
CA GLY A 22 -3.82 7.37 3.66
C GLY A 22 -2.79 7.49 4.77
N LEU A 23 -1.97 6.44 4.90
CA LEU A 23 -0.84 6.46 5.82
C LEU A 23 0.16 7.58 5.48
N PRO A 24 0.73 8.24 6.50
CA PRO A 24 1.77 9.24 6.27
C PRO A 24 3.01 8.58 5.64
N PRO A 25 3.74 9.32 4.78
CA PRO A 25 4.87 8.79 4.00
C PRO A 25 6.02 8.25 4.85
N LYS A 26 6.07 8.58 6.15
CA LYS A 26 7.02 7.99 7.12
C LYS A 26 6.91 6.47 7.24
N TYR A 27 5.76 5.88 6.89
CA TYR A 27 5.59 4.43 6.91
C TYR A 27 5.98 3.77 5.59
N TYR A 28 6.34 4.53 4.55
CA TYR A 28 6.72 3.98 3.25
C TYR A 28 7.75 2.86 3.35
N GLU A 29 8.83 3.07 4.12
CA GLU A 29 9.87 2.06 4.35
C GLU A 29 9.37 0.85 5.14
N VAL A 30 8.39 1.03 6.02
CA VAL A 30 7.78 -0.06 6.82
C VAL A 30 6.84 -0.91 5.97
N LEU A 31 6.19 -0.28 4.98
CA LEU A 31 5.26 -0.92 4.06
C LEU A 31 6.01 -1.72 2.99
N LEU A 32 7.17 -1.24 2.56
CA LEU A 32 8.04 -1.94 1.63
C LEU A 32 8.40 -3.35 2.14
N GLY A 33 8.16 -4.35 1.29
CA GLY A 33 8.42 -5.75 1.64
C GLY A 33 7.34 -6.41 2.50
N LYS A 34 6.29 -5.69 2.93
CA LYS A 34 5.10 -6.29 3.53
C LYS A 34 4.20 -6.91 2.47
N ARG A 35 3.34 -7.84 2.88
CA ARG A 35 2.34 -8.44 2.01
C ARG A 35 0.97 -7.82 2.28
N VAL A 36 0.21 -7.61 1.22
CA VAL A 36 -1.19 -7.22 1.35
C VAL A 36 -2.03 -8.45 1.71
N ASN A 37 -3.03 -8.29 2.57
CA ASN A 37 -3.93 -9.39 2.98
C ASN A 37 -5.18 -9.49 2.09
N GLN A 38 -5.37 -8.54 1.19
CA GLN A 38 -6.53 -8.44 0.31
C GLN A 38 -6.12 -7.81 -1.01
N ALA A 39 -6.99 -7.91 -2.01
CA ALA A 39 -6.75 -7.24 -3.28
C ALA A 39 -6.89 -5.72 -3.13
N ILE A 40 -5.91 -4.96 -3.60
CA ILE A 40 -5.88 -3.49 -3.56
C ILE A 40 -5.97 -2.93 -4.97
N GLU A 41 -6.87 -1.97 -5.16
CA GLU A 41 -7.01 -1.27 -6.43
C GLU A 41 -6.11 -0.03 -6.50
N ARG A 42 -5.74 0.37 -7.72
CA ARG A 42 -4.89 1.54 -7.93
C ARG A 42 -5.63 2.81 -7.51
N GLY A 43 -5.05 3.59 -6.61
CA GLY A 43 -5.66 4.80 -6.06
C GLY A 43 -6.35 4.60 -4.71
N THR A 44 -6.32 3.39 -4.15
CA THR A 44 -6.76 3.14 -2.78
C THR A 44 -5.80 3.77 -1.77
N ALA A 45 -6.36 4.43 -0.75
CA ALA A 45 -5.57 4.96 0.36
C ALA A 45 -4.99 3.82 1.21
N VAL A 46 -3.66 3.73 1.27
CA VAL A 46 -2.98 2.70 2.06
C VAL A 46 -3.35 2.84 3.53
N SER A 47 -3.67 1.71 4.15
CA SER A 47 -4.12 1.58 5.54
C SER A 47 -3.55 0.30 6.14
N TRP A 48 -3.28 0.30 7.46
CA TRP A 48 -2.81 -0.90 8.17
C TRP A 48 -3.74 -2.11 8.03
N LYS A 49 -5.04 -1.89 7.77
CA LYS A 49 -6.02 -2.95 7.53
C LYS A 49 -5.72 -3.80 6.30
N HIS A 50 -4.95 -3.28 5.35
CA HIS A 50 -4.59 -3.96 4.12
C HIS A 50 -3.37 -4.85 4.27
N ILE A 51 -2.70 -4.82 5.42
CA ILE A 51 -1.45 -5.54 5.69
C ILE A 51 -1.77 -6.67 6.66
N GLY A 52 -1.24 -7.86 6.37
CA GLY A 52 -1.40 -9.07 7.19
C GLY A 52 -0.07 -9.74 7.44
#